data_AF-A0A1G1BQ53-F1
#
_entry.id   AF-A0A1G1BQ53-F1
#
_cell.length_a   1.000
_cell.length_b   1.000
_cell.length_c   1.000
_cell.angle_alpha   90.00
_cell.angle_beta   90.00
_cell.angle_gamma   90.00
#
_symmetry.space_group_name_H-M   'P 1'
#
loop_
_entity.id
_entity.type
_entity.pdbx_description
1 polymer ?
#
loop_
_entity_poly.entity_id
_entity_poly.type
_entity_poly.pdbx_seq_one_letter_code
_entity_poly.pdbx_strand_id
1 'polypeptide(L)'
;MNQHTSAPVPPATATPAAPGDAVPELTPELQACLDRAKSARTVRTPHLSLTDLQAAVEARQSWGEYWEMPPHLAECRDCLEAFQILLDGAPAADPASLARFERLHSDTRAQRRFRLLPSPAMSRLLTRIAACVAAAVTVIWLLVVFTAPPSVKVQTGTLVLNDSGRELRTDAAIPASASVRAVDNVEALFADGSRVVVRPESRFSLNVKRFSGETVTLFEGEVSCAVAKQKSGRTFRVLTPAGEVTVVGTEFSVTSRTTADSATPPQGNTPTAPHRNGLTLLHPMKMGVRDEALKDAGLNTTVEVRVKEGCVRVRNRSGHQVSVTPGQTAVMRGNLPVVDVFEPER
;
A
#
# COMPACT_ATOMS: atom_id res chain seq x y z
N MET A 1 -1.35 47.85 -19.19
CA MET A 1 -1.51 47.74 -20.67
C MET A 1 -0.14 47.39 -21.24
N ASN A 2 0.15 46.10 -21.40
CA ASN A 2 1.45 45.64 -21.89
C ASN A 2 1.35 45.34 -23.38
N GLN A 3 2.07 46.12 -24.20
CA GLN A 3 2.14 45.96 -25.64
C GLN A 3 3.19 44.89 -25.97
N HIS A 4 2.75 43.75 -26.51
CA HIS A 4 3.62 42.72 -27.06
C HIS A 4 3.98 43.08 -28.50
N THR A 5 5.28 43.19 -28.77
CA THR A 5 5.85 43.39 -30.11
C THR A 5 6.08 42.02 -30.76
N SER A 6 5.39 41.74 -31.87
CA SER A 6 5.56 40.52 -32.68
C SER A 6 6.76 40.64 -33.61
N ALA A 7 7.58 39.58 -33.68
CA ALA A 7 8.69 39.44 -34.64
C ALA A 7 8.23 38.77 -35.95
N PRO A 8 8.84 39.10 -37.11
CA PRO A 8 8.41 38.60 -38.42
C PRO A 8 8.95 37.20 -38.76
N VAL A 9 8.10 36.41 -39.40
CA VAL A 9 8.36 35.05 -39.92
C VAL A 9 9.09 35.12 -41.28
N PRO A 10 10.13 34.29 -41.53
CA PRO A 10 10.81 34.24 -42.82
C PRO A 10 10.04 33.42 -43.88
N PRO A 11 10.21 33.73 -45.18
CA PRO A 11 9.43 33.14 -46.28
C PRO A 11 9.86 31.71 -46.64
N ALA A 12 8.87 30.88 -46.97
CA ALA A 12 9.03 29.49 -47.39
C ALA A 12 9.54 29.37 -48.83
N THR A 13 10.60 28.57 -49.01
CA THR A 13 11.20 28.24 -50.31
C THR A 13 10.35 27.18 -51.01
N ALA A 14 9.94 27.46 -52.25
CA ALA A 14 9.13 26.57 -53.08
C ALA A 14 9.97 25.40 -53.65
N THR A 15 9.42 24.18 -53.52
CA THR A 15 9.96 22.95 -54.13
C THR A 15 9.31 22.74 -55.51
N PRO A 16 10.09 22.50 -56.58
CA PRO A 16 9.54 22.30 -57.93
C PRO A 16 8.92 20.90 -58.10
N ALA A 17 7.82 20.87 -58.86
CA ALA A 17 7.00 19.71 -59.17
C ALA A 17 7.72 18.69 -60.07
N ALA A 18 7.58 17.40 -59.73
CA ALA A 18 8.04 16.28 -60.53
C ALA A 18 7.03 15.96 -61.67
N PRO A 19 7.52 15.49 -62.83
CA PRO A 19 6.70 15.24 -64.02
C PRO A 19 5.84 13.99 -63.86
N GLY A 20 4.62 14.05 -64.40
CA GLY A 20 3.61 13.00 -64.31
C GLY A 20 3.96 11.78 -65.15
N ASP A 21 4.04 10.63 -64.49
CA ASP A 21 4.17 9.32 -65.11
C ASP A 21 2.80 8.80 -65.56
N ALA A 22 2.66 8.60 -66.87
CA ALA A 22 1.53 7.89 -67.44
C ALA A 22 1.60 6.40 -67.03
N VAL A 23 0.55 5.92 -66.36
CA VAL A 23 0.46 4.54 -65.89
C VAL A 23 0.17 3.63 -67.08
N PRO A 24 1.05 2.65 -67.41
CA PRO A 24 0.82 1.73 -68.51
C PRO A 24 -0.32 0.76 -68.18
N GLU A 25 -1.21 0.53 -69.15
CA GLU A 25 -2.28 -0.46 -69.05
C GLU A 25 -1.71 -1.88 -68.88
N LEU A 26 -2.15 -2.55 -67.81
CA LEU A 26 -1.74 -3.90 -67.45
C LEU A 26 -2.36 -4.92 -68.41
N THR A 27 -1.53 -5.82 -68.96
CA THR A 27 -1.99 -6.89 -69.83
C THR A 27 -2.84 -7.91 -69.06
N PRO A 28 -3.85 -8.55 -69.70
CA PRO A 28 -4.77 -9.47 -69.03
C PRO A 28 -4.09 -10.70 -68.41
N GLU A 29 -2.92 -11.11 -68.93
CA GLU A 29 -2.12 -12.18 -68.33
C GLU A 29 -1.45 -11.74 -67.01
N LEU A 30 -0.98 -10.49 -66.93
CA LEU A 30 -0.45 -9.95 -65.69
C LEU A 30 -1.55 -9.77 -64.65
N GLN A 31 -2.77 -9.41 -65.09
CA GLN A 31 -3.95 -9.34 -64.23
C GLN A 31 -4.32 -10.72 -63.67
N ALA A 32 -4.38 -11.75 -64.52
CA ALA A 32 -4.66 -13.13 -64.08
C ALA A 32 -3.56 -13.69 -63.17
N CYS A 33 -2.30 -13.30 -63.39
CA CYS A 33 -1.17 -13.67 -62.53
C CYS A 33 -1.21 -12.92 -61.19
N LEU A 34 -1.61 -11.64 -61.18
CA LEU A 34 -1.87 -10.87 -59.97
C LEU A 34 -3.04 -11.43 -59.17
N ASP A 35 -4.09 -11.92 -59.82
CA ASP A 35 -5.23 -12.55 -59.14
C ASP A 35 -4.85 -13.93 -58.57
N ARG A 36 -4.02 -14.71 -59.29
CA ARG A 36 -3.41 -15.95 -58.77
C ARG A 36 -2.41 -15.69 -57.63
N ALA A 37 -1.65 -14.61 -57.70
CA ALA A 37 -0.73 -14.20 -56.65
C ALA A 37 -1.47 -13.63 -55.44
N LYS A 38 -2.55 -12.86 -55.61
CA LYS A 38 -3.42 -12.39 -54.51
C LYS A 38 -4.09 -13.57 -53.80
N SER A 39 -4.55 -14.57 -54.54
CA SER A 39 -5.12 -15.79 -53.96
C SER A 39 -4.09 -16.74 -53.33
N ALA A 40 -2.82 -16.69 -53.73
CA ALA A 40 -1.72 -17.44 -53.12
C ALA A 40 -1.01 -16.71 -51.96
N ARG A 41 -1.11 -15.37 -51.89
CA ARG A 41 -0.42 -14.51 -50.92
C ARG A 41 -1.31 -14.07 -49.76
N THR A 42 -2.52 -14.61 -49.64
CA THR A 42 -3.17 -14.80 -48.34
C THR A 42 -2.34 -15.81 -47.55
N VAL A 43 -1.16 -15.35 -47.11
CA VAL A 43 -0.44 -15.88 -45.95
C VAL A 43 -1.53 -16.04 -44.91
N ARG A 44 -1.85 -17.29 -44.58
CA ARG A 44 -2.98 -17.64 -43.72
C ARG A 44 -2.69 -17.14 -42.31
N THR A 45 -2.85 -15.84 -42.11
CA THR A 45 -2.94 -15.22 -40.80
C THR A 45 -4.05 -15.99 -40.09
N PRO A 46 -3.78 -16.60 -38.93
CA PRO A 46 -4.79 -17.39 -38.24
C PRO A 46 -6.02 -16.52 -38.03
N HIS A 47 -7.20 -17.09 -38.30
CA HIS A 47 -8.47 -16.41 -38.03
C HIS A 47 -8.51 -15.90 -36.59
N LEU A 48 -9.17 -14.78 -36.34
CA LEU A 48 -9.38 -14.26 -34.99
C LEU A 48 -10.17 -15.28 -34.15
N SER A 49 -9.80 -15.44 -32.88
CA SER A 49 -10.57 -16.31 -31.99
C SER A 49 -11.91 -15.67 -31.65
N LEU A 50 -12.89 -16.47 -31.20
CA LEU A 50 -14.20 -15.94 -30.79
C LEU A 50 -14.07 -14.87 -29.70
N THR A 51 -13.12 -15.05 -28.77
CA THR A 51 -12.83 -14.09 -27.70
C THR A 51 -12.26 -12.79 -28.26
N ASP A 52 -11.40 -12.85 -29.27
CA ASP A 52 -10.85 -11.65 -29.93
C ASP A 52 -11.95 -10.90 -30.69
N LEU A 53 -12.87 -11.63 -31.34
CA LEU A 53 -14.03 -11.04 -32.02
C LEU A 53 -14.98 -10.36 -31.04
N GLN A 54 -15.26 -10.98 -29.88
CA GLN A 54 -16.08 -10.38 -28.82
C GLN A 54 -15.44 -9.10 -28.26
N ALA A 55 -14.13 -9.14 -27.97
CA ALA A 55 -13.39 -7.96 -27.52
C ALA A 55 -13.41 -6.84 -28.57
N ALA A 56 -13.32 -7.18 -29.86
CA ALA A 56 -13.45 -6.21 -30.93
C ALA A 56 -14.85 -5.58 -30.98
N VAL A 57 -15.91 -6.37 -30.73
CA VAL A 57 -17.30 -5.88 -30.68
C VAL A 57 -17.50 -4.92 -29.51
N GLU A 58 -17.02 -5.29 -28.32
CA GLU A 58 -17.05 -4.42 -27.13
C GLU A 58 -16.28 -3.11 -27.37
N ALA A 59 -15.10 -3.20 -28.00
CA ALA A 59 -14.31 -2.04 -28.39
C ALA A 59 -15.06 -1.14 -29.38
N ARG A 60 -15.72 -1.73 -30.40
CA ARG A 60 -16.53 -0.96 -31.36
C ARG A 60 -17.73 -0.28 -30.69
N GLN A 61 -18.43 -0.99 -29.81
CA GLN A 61 -19.59 -0.44 -29.08
C GLN A 61 -19.19 0.68 -28.12
N SER A 62 -18.04 0.56 -27.45
CA SER A 62 -17.58 1.56 -26.48
C SER A 62 -16.94 2.79 -27.14
N TRP A 63 -16.20 2.63 -28.24
CA TRP A 63 -15.46 3.73 -28.87
C TRP A 63 -16.22 4.40 -30.02
N GLY A 64 -17.34 3.82 -30.47
CA GLY A 64 -18.21 4.40 -31.49
C GLY A 64 -17.45 4.67 -32.78
N GLU A 65 -17.63 5.87 -33.35
CA GLU A 65 -17.04 6.29 -34.63
C GLU A 65 -15.50 6.31 -34.63
N TYR A 66 -14.87 6.44 -33.46
CA TYR A 66 -13.40 6.47 -33.33
C TYR A 66 -12.74 5.09 -33.35
N TRP A 67 -13.53 4.02 -33.43
CA TRP A 67 -12.98 2.67 -33.54
C TRP A 67 -12.46 2.41 -34.95
N GLU A 68 -11.18 2.07 -35.04
CA GLU A 68 -10.53 1.62 -36.28
C GLU A 68 -10.66 0.10 -36.42
N MET A 69 -11.12 -0.34 -37.59
CA MET A 69 -11.31 -1.76 -37.87
C MET A 69 -9.95 -2.47 -37.99
N PRO A 70 -9.68 -3.54 -37.20
CA PRO A 70 -8.48 -4.34 -37.34
C PRO A 70 -8.26 -4.79 -38.79
N PRO A 71 -7.03 -4.73 -39.32
CA PRO A 71 -6.74 -5.03 -40.73
C PRO A 71 -7.16 -6.45 -41.13
N HIS A 72 -7.05 -7.42 -40.20
CA HIS A 72 -7.52 -8.78 -40.45
C HIS A 72 -9.04 -8.87 -40.67
N LEU A 73 -9.85 -8.08 -39.96
CA LEU A 73 -11.30 -8.04 -40.19
C LEU A 73 -11.63 -7.40 -41.55
N ALA A 74 -10.80 -6.47 -42.03
CA ALA A 74 -10.95 -5.90 -43.36
C ALA A 74 -10.64 -6.91 -44.49
N GLU A 75 -9.67 -7.80 -44.26
CA GLU A 75 -9.17 -8.73 -45.26
C GLU A 75 -9.86 -10.11 -45.22
N CYS A 76 -10.30 -10.57 -44.05
CA CYS A 76 -10.85 -11.90 -43.85
C CYS A 76 -12.38 -11.86 -43.76
N ARG A 77 -13.03 -12.26 -44.87
CA ARG A 77 -14.50 -12.33 -44.98
C ARG A 77 -15.15 -13.12 -43.84
N ASP A 78 -14.60 -14.27 -43.48
CA ASP A 78 -15.19 -15.16 -42.46
C ASP A 78 -15.17 -14.52 -41.06
N CYS A 79 -14.10 -13.79 -40.71
CA CYS A 79 -14.00 -13.09 -39.44
C CYS A 79 -14.91 -11.85 -39.39
N LEU A 80 -15.04 -11.15 -40.52
CA LEU A 80 -15.93 -9.99 -40.64
C LEU A 80 -17.41 -10.38 -40.48
N GLU A 81 -17.83 -11.47 -41.10
CA GLU A 81 -19.20 -11.98 -41.01
C GLU A 81 -19.53 -12.39 -39.57
N ALA A 82 -18.62 -13.12 -38.91
CA ALA A 82 -18.78 -13.48 -37.50
C ALA A 82 -18.82 -12.24 -36.58
N PHE A 83 -17.99 -11.23 -36.85
CA PHE A 83 -18.00 -9.96 -36.11
C PHE A 83 -19.33 -9.21 -36.26
N GLN A 84 -19.87 -9.11 -37.47
CA GLN A 84 -21.16 -8.43 -37.73
C GLN A 84 -22.31 -9.13 -37.02
N ILE A 85 -22.37 -10.47 -37.07
CA ILE A 85 -23.39 -11.25 -36.35
C ILE A 85 -23.36 -10.96 -34.84
N LEU A 86 -22.16 -10.86 -34.25
CA LEU A 86 -21.99 -10.53 -32.84
C LEU A 86 -22.35 -9.07 -32.54
N LEU A 87 -22.00 -8.14 -33.42
CA LEU A 87 -22.24 -6.70 -33.25
C LEU A 87 -23.72 -6.35 -33.33
N ASP A 88 -24.47 -6.98 -34.24
CA ASP A 88 -25.90 -6.76 -34.44
C ASP A 88 -26.75 -7.26 -33.26
N GLY A 89 -26.14 -7.93 -32.28
CA GLY A 89 -26.80 -8.37 -31.05
C GLY A 89 -27.94 -9.35 -31.31
N ALA A 90 -27.93 -10.04 -32.46
CA ALA A 90 -28.99 -10.96 -32.84
C ALA A 90 -29.14 -12.05 -31.75
N PRO A 91 -30.31 -12.19 -31.10
CA PRO A 91 -30.47 -13.06 -29.92
C PRO A 91 -30.42 -14.57 -30.21
N ALA A 92 -30.10 -14.97 -31.44
CA ALA A 92 -29.76 -16.34 -31.78
C ALA A 92 -28.91 -16.33 -33.04
N ALA A 93 -27.58 -16.18 -32.90
CA ALA A 93 -26.69 -16.62 -33.96
C ALA A 93 -27.07 -18.05 -34.31
N ASP A 94 -27.44 -18.30 -35.58
CA ASP A 94 -27.85 -19.61 -36.04
C ASP A 94 -26.79 -20.64 -35.61
N PRO A 95 -27.13 -21.67 -34.82
CA PRO A 95 -26.16 -22.61 -34.30
C PRO A 95 -25.36 -23.30 -35.41
N ALA A 96 -25.88 -23.38 -36.63
CA ALA A 96 -25.11 -23.88 -37.78
C ALA A 96 -23.95 -22.96 -38.18
N SER A 97 -24.07 -21.64 -37.99
CA SER A 97 -23.04 -20.65 -38.29
C SER A 97 -21.94 -20.66 -37.21
N LEU A 98 -22.33 -20.74 -35.93
CA LEU A 98 -21.39 -20.93 -34.83
C LEU A 98 -20.62 -22.26 -34.95
N ALA A 99 -21.32 -23.36 -35.29
CA ALA A 99 -20.69 -24.66 -35.50
C ALA A 99 -19.73 -24.65 -36.70
N ARG A 100 -20.02 -23.87 -37.76
CA ARG A 100 -19.12 -23.72 -38.91
C ARG A 100 -17.85 -22.95 -38.53
N PHE A 101 -17.99 -21.91 -37.70
CA PHE A 101 -16.87 -21.15 -37.17
C PHE A 101 -15.97 -22.00 -36.24
N GLU A 102 -16.56 -22.80 -35.35
CA GLU A 102 -15.81 -23.77 -34.54
C GLU A 102 -15.12 -24.85 -35.39
N ARG A 103 -15.80 -25.31 -36.46
CA ARG A 103 -15.28 -26.04 -37.64
C ARG A 103 -13.88 -25.57 -38.02
N LEU A 104 -13.85 -24.34 -38.53
CA LEU A 104 -12.67 -23.69 -39.09
C LEU A 104 -11.52 -23.52 -38.08
N HIS A 105 -11.84 -23.31 -36.80
CA HIS A 105 -10.82 -23.15 -35.74
C HIS A 105 -10.29 -24.47 -35.17
N SER A 106 -11.09 -25.54 -35.20
CA SER A 106 -10.69 -26.85 -34.66
C SER A 106 -9.66 -27.54 -35.55
N ASP A 107 -9.75 -27.40 -36.87
CA ASP A 107 -8.80 -27.98 -37.83
C ASP A 107 -7.39 -27.36 -37.70
N THR A 108 -7.30 -26.07 -37.37
CA THR A 108 -6.02 -25.38 -37.13
C THR A 108 -5.35 -25.83 -35.83
N ARG A 109 -6.11 -26.29 -34.83
CA ARG A 109 -5.57 -26.86 -33.58
C ARG A 109 -5.21 -28.35 -33.72
N ALA A 110 -5.93 -29.10 -34.54
CA ALA A 110 -5.66 -30.52 -34.77
C ALA A 110 -4.31 -30.77 -35.47
N GLN A 111 -3.86 -29.86 -36.34
CA GLN A 111 -2.55 -29.97 -37.02
C GLN A 111 -1.34 -29.57 -36.16
N ARG A 112 -1.52 -28.92 -35.00
CA ARG A 112 -0.42 -28.60 -34.05
C ARG A 112 -0.29 -29.58 -32.89
N ARG A 113 -0.98 -30.73 -32.92
CA ARG A 113 -0.55 -31.89 -32.13
C ARG A 113 0.54 -32.65 -32.87
N PHE A 114 1.67 -31.98 -33.11
CA PHE A 114 2.93 -32.69 -33.27
C PHE A 114 3.07 -33.57 -32.03
N ARG A 115 3.01 -34.90 -32.24
CA ARG A 115 3.41 -35.91 -31.27
C ARG A 115 4.90 -35.73 -31.02
N LEU A 116 5.28 -34.70 -30.26
CA LEU A 116 6.56 -34.64 -29.58
C LEU A 116 6.46 -35.66 -28.45
N LEU A 117 6.68 -36.93 -28.79
CA LEU A 117 7.14 -37.90 -27.82
C LEU A 117 8.46 -37.32 -27.27
N PRO A 118 8.49 -36.85 -26.01
CA PRO A 118 9.71 -36.27 -25.48
C PRO A 118 10.78 -37.35 -25.52
N SER A 119 11.89 -37.07 -26.20
CA SER A 119 13.05 -37.93 -26.08
C SER A 119 13.41 -38.04 -24.59
N PRO A 120 13.90 -39.20 -24.11
CA PRO A 120 14.24 -39.38 -22.69
C PRO A 120 15.33 -38.41 -22.20
N ALA A 121 16.04 -37.73 -23.11
CA ALA A 121 16.97 -36.65 -22.79
C ALA A 121 16.25 -35.35 -22.45
N MET A 122 15.15 -35.01 -23.16
CA MET A 122 14.41 -33.77 -22.94
C MET A 122 13.60 -33.81 -21.64
N SER A 123 13.11 -34.98 -21.22
CA SER A 123 12.42 -35.15 -19.95
C SER A 123 13.35 -34.87 -18.75
N ARG A 124 14.62 -35.28 -18.82
CA ARG A 124 15.63 -34.99 -17.78
C ARG A 124 15.98 -33.51 -17.67
N LEU A 125 15.96 -32.78 -18.78
CA LEU A 125 16.18 -31.33 -18.76
C LEU A 125 14.99 -30.60 -18.14
N LEU A 126 13.76 -30.96 -18.55
CA LEU A 126 12.54 -30.37 -18.03
C LEU A 126 12.36 -30.61 -16.52
N THR A 127 12.70 -31.80 -16.01
CA THR A 127 12.65 -32.07 -14.56
C THR A 127 13.66 -31.23 -13.77
N ARG A 128 14.87 -31.01 -14.30
CA ARG A 128 15.85 -30.12 -13.67
C ARG A 128 15.37 -28.67 -13.62
N ILE A 129 14.79 -28.18 -14.72
CA ILE A 129 14.23 -26.81 -14.77
C ILE A 129 13.07 -26.68 -13.77
N ALA A 130 12.15 -27.65 -13.74
CA ALA A 130 11.03 -27.65 -12.81
C ALA A 130 11.50 -27.66 -11.34
N ALA A 131 12.52 -28.44 -11.01
CA ALA A 131 13.12 -28.46 -9.67
C ALA A 131 13.75 -27.10 -9.31
N CYS A 132 14.48 -26.47 -10.23
CA CYS A 132 15.03 -25.13 -10.02
C CYS A 132 13.94 -24.07 -9.82
N VAL A 133 12.85 -24.12 -10.59
CA VAL A 133 11.72 -23.20 -10.42
C VAL A 133 11.02 -23.42 -9.08
N ALA A 134 10.79 -24.67 -8.66
CA ALA A 134 10.21 -24.96 -7.35
C ALA A 134 11.10 -24.47 -6.20
N ALA A 135 12.43 -24.64 -6.33
CA ALA A 135 13.39 -24.10 -5.37
C ALA A 135 13.38 -22.56 -5.34
N ALA A 136 13.30 -21.91 -6.50
CA ALA A 136 13.23 -20.45 -6.56
C ALA A 136 11.92 -19.91 -5.96
N VAL A 137 10.77 -20.53 -6.28
CA VAL A 137 9.47 -20.14 -5.72
C VAL A 137 9.44 -20.32 -4.20
N THR A 138 9.99 -21.41 -3.68
CA THR A 138 10.05 -21.64 -2.22
C THR A 138 10.96 -20.63 -1.54
N VAL A 139 12.12 -20.29 -2.11
CA VAL A 139 13.02 -19.24 -1.58
C VAL A 139 12.36 -17.87 -1.63
N ILE A 140 11.69 -17.50 -2.73
CA ILE A 140 10.97 -16.22 -2.85
C ILE A 140 9.83 -16.17 -1.84
N TRP A 141 9.06 -17.24 -1.69
CA TRP A 141 7.97 -17.31 -0.71
C TRP A 141 8.50 -17.16 0.72
N LEU A 142 9.58 -17.87 1.08
CA LEU A 142 10.27 -17.69 2.35
C LEU A 142 10.71 -16.23 2.51
N LEU A 143 11.33 -15.65 1.49
CA LEU A 143 11.79 -14.26 1.54
C LEU A 143 10.62 -13.29 1.76
N VAL A 144 9.46 -13.47 1.12
CA VAL A 144 8.27 -12.64 1.35
C VAL A 144 7.75 -12.81 2.77
N VAL A 145 7.60 -14.04 3.26
CA VAL A 145 7.12 -14.32 4.63
C VAL A 145 8.08 -13.72 5.68
N PHE A 146 9.38 -13.79 5.45
CA PHE A 146 10.39 -13.24 6.35
C PHE A 146 10.63 -11.73 6.17
N THR A 147 10.24 -11.14 5.03
CA THR A 147 10.40 -9.69 4.77
C THR A 147 9.14 -8.86 5.04
N ALA A 148 7.96 -9.48 5.17
CA ALA A 148 6.75 -8.77 5.57
C ALA A 148 7.03 -7.88 6.80
N PRO A 149 6.74 -6.57 6.73
CA PRO A 149 6.95 -5.68 7.85
C PRO A 149 6.02 -6.11 8.98
N PRO A 150 6.50 -6.11 10.23
CA PRO A 150 5.65 -6.46 11.36
C PRO A 150 4.53 -5.41 11.44
N SER A 151 3.28 -5.85 11.22
CA SER A 151 2.10 -5.00 11.26
C SER A 151 1.38 -5.15 12.60
N VAL A 152 0.99 -4.04 13.22
CA VAL A 152 0.03 -4.07 14.32
C VAL A 152 -1.36 -3.96 13.74
N LYS A 153 -2.24 -4.90 14.11
CA LYS A 153 -3.63 -4.91 13.66
C LYS A 153 -4.53 -4.32 14.73
N VAL A 154 -5.46 -3.47 14.31
CA VAL A 154 -6.56 -3.01 15.15
C VAL A 154 -7.60 -4.12 15.25
N GLN A 155 -7.84 -4.68 16.42
CA GLN A 155 -8.92 -5.67 16.62
C GLN A 155 -10.27 -5.00 16.84
N THR A 156 -10.31 -3.92 17.62
CA THR A 156 -11.54 -3.20 17.95
C THR A 156 -11.29 -1.69 18.04
N GLY A 157 -12.33 -0.90 17.80
CA GLY A 157 -12.32 0.56 17.93
C GLY A 157 -11.86 1.33 16.68
N THR A 158 -11.85 2.66 16.81
CA THR A 158 -11.51 3.59 15.73
C THR A 158 -10.28 4.42 16.11
N LEU A 159 -9.30 4.44 15.20
CA LEU A 159 -8.12 5.31 15.28
C LEU A 159 -8.20 6.39 14.19
N VAL A 160 -7.72 7.59 14.48
CA VAL A 160 -7.54 8.65 13.49
C VAL A 160 -6.05 8.96 13.36
N LEU A 161 -5.52 8.97 12.14
CA LEU A 161 -4.14 9.44 11.90
C LEU A 161 -4.09 10.95 12.08
N ASN A 162 -3.18 11.44 12.93
CA ASN A 162 -3.04 12.88 13.18
C ASN A 162 -2.62 13.66 11.93
N ASP A 163 -1.83 13.04 11.05
CA ASP A 163 -1.27 13.73 9.87
C ASP A 163 -2.26 13.84 8.70
N SER A 164 -3.18 12.89 8.57
CA SER A 164 -4.10 12.81 7.41
C SER A 164 -5.57 12.94 7.78
N GLY A 165 -5.92 12.88 9.07
CA GLY A 165 -7.31 12.77 9.52
C GLY A 165 -7.98 11.46 9.11
N ARG A 166 -7.27 10.53 8.47
CA ARG A 166 -7.84 9.26 7.99
C ARG A 166 -8.20 8.37 9.17
N GLU A 167 -9.42 7.86 9.15
CA GLU A 167 -9.88 6.83 10.09
C GLU A 167 -9.34 5.44 9.71
N LEU A 168 -8.80 4.74 10.69
CA LEU A 168 -8.50 3.31 10.63
C LEU A 168 -9.53 2.58 11.49
N ARG A 169 -10.14 1.56 10.91
CA ARG A 169 -11.14 0.70 11.57
C ARG A 169 -10.53 -0.66 11.89
N THR A 170 -11.35 -1.56 12.43
CA THR A 170 -11.02 -2.97 12.66
C THR A 170 -10.30 -3.61 11.46
N ASP A 171 -9.32 -4.45 11.76
CA ASP A 171 -8.40 -5.17 10.87
C ASP A 171 -7.45 -4.31 10.04
N ALA A 172 -7.52 -2.98 10.15
CA ALA A 172 -6.55 -2.11 9.52
C ALA A 172 -5.17 -2.27 10.17
N ALA A 173 -4.13 -2.32 9.34
CA ALA A 173 -2.75 -2.25 9.79
C ALA A 173 -2.39 -0.80 10.13
N ILE A 174 -1.85 -0.58 11.33
CA ILE A 174 -1.35 0.74 11.73
C ILE A 174 0.00 0.97 11.04
N PRO A 175 0.16 2.06 10.26
CA PRO A 175 1.44 2.36 9.62
C PRO A 175 2.52 2.59 10.69
N ALA A 176 3.70 2.01 10.47
CA ALA A 176 4.81 2.17 11.41
C ALA A 176 5.17 3.66 11.58
N SER A 177 5.39 4.07 12.82
CA SER A 177 5.73 5.44 13.22
C SER A 177 4.65 6.50 12.96
N ALA A 178 3.45 6.12 12.51
CA ALA A 178 2.35 7.07 12.39
C ALA A 178 1.87 7.54 13.76
N SER A 179 1.66 8.85 13.91
CA SER A 179 1.01 9.38 15.09
C SER A 179 -0.50 9.24 14.95
N VAL A 180 -1.12 8.55 15.89
CA VAL A 180 -2.54 8.25 15.89
C VAL A 180 -3.20 8.77 17.17
N ARG A 181 -4.50 9.04 17.07
CA ARG A 181 -5.37 9.37 18.20
C ARG A 181 -6.48 8.33 18.28
N ALA A 182 -6.71 7.78 19.46
CA ALA A 182 -7.85 6.91 19.72
C ALA A 182 -9.14 7.73 19.84
N VAL A 183 -10.17 7.37 19.08
CA VAL A 183 -11.51 7.95 19.22
C VAL A 183 -12.30 7.16 20.26
N ASP A 184 -12.22 5.83 20.17
CA ASP A 184 -12.87 4.90 21.10
C ASP A 184 -11.83 4.12 21.91
N ASN A 185 -12.27 3.14 22.71
CA ASN A 185 -11.35 2.14 23.23
C ASN A 185 -10.83 1.30 22.06
N VAL A 186 -9.52 1.31 21.85
CA VAL A 186 -8.89 0.59 20.74
C VAL A 186 -8.06 -0.56 21.27
N GLU A 187 -8.32 -1.76 20.78
CA GLU A 187 -7.49 -2.92 21.05
C GLU A 187 -6.56 -3.20 19.87
N ALA A 188 -5.26 -3.19 20.11
CA ALA A 188 -4.23 -3.47 19.13
C ALA A 188 -3.53 -4.80 19.47
N LEU A 189 -3.44 -5.70 18.49
CA LEU A 189 -2.72 -6.97 18.63
C LEU A 189 -1.40 -6.92 17.84
N PHE A 190 -0.31 -7.20 18.53
CA PHE A 190 1.02 -7.29 17.96
C PHE A 190 1.32 -8.71 17.46
N ALA A 191 2.30 -8.84 16.57
CA ALA A 191 2.67 -10.12 15.96
C ALA A 191 3.27 -11.14 16.96
N ASP A 192 3.76 -10.66 18.11
CA ASP A 192 4.26 -11.47 19.22
C ASP A 192 3.14 -11.98 20.15
N GLY A 193 1.89 -11.60 19.90
CA GLY A 193 0.73 -11.91 20.74
C GLY A 193 0.48 -10.90 21.86
N SER A 194 1.31 -9.86 22.00
CA SER A 194 1.07 -8.77 22.96
C SER A 194 -0.18 -7.98 22.58
N ARG A 195 -0.94 -7.59 23.59
CA ARG A 195 -2.19 -6.84 23.45
C ARG A 195 -2.05 -5.48 24.10
N VAL A 196 -2.41 -4.42 23.38
CA VAL A 196 -2.41 -3.05 23.89
C VAL A 196 -3.81 -2.48 23.73
N VAL A 197 -4.44 -2.13 24.84
CA VAL A 197 -5.72 -1.43 24.87
C VAL A 197 -5.44 0.04 25.12
N VAL A 198 -5.86 0.89 24.19
CA VAL A 198 -5.68 2.33 24.26
C VAL A 198 -7.02 2.98 24.59
N ARG A 199 -7.04 3.84 25.61
CA ARG A 199 -8.26 4.57 25.99
C ARG A 199 -8.58 5.69 25.00
N PRO A 200 -9.86 6.10 24.89
CA PRO A 200 -10.27 7.26 24.11
C PRO A 200 -9.40 8.48 24.37
N GLU A 201 -9.26 9.31 23.34
CA GLU A 201 -8.50 10.57 23.31
C GLU A 201 -6.98 10.42 23.45
N SER A 202 -6.47 9.22 23.75
CA SER A 202 -5.03 8.99 23.87
C SER A 202 -4.31 9.20 22.55
N ARG A 203 -3.13 9.81 22.62
CA ARG A 203 -2.25 10.08 21.48
C ARG A 203 -0.99 9.25 21.60
N PHE A 204 -0.72 8.42 20.60
CA PHE A 204 0.41 7.52 20.61
C PHE A 204 0.97 7.27 19.20
N SER A 205 2.11 6.61 19.12
CA SER A 205 2.66 6.08 17.88
C SER A 205 3.31 4.74 18.13
N LEU A 206 3.22 3.83 17.17
CA LEU A 206 3.78 2.49 17.26
C LEU A 206 5.03 2.39 16.41
N ASN A 207 6.15 2.05 17.02
CA ASN A 207 7.41 1.81 16.33
C ASN A 207 7.78 0.33 16.45
N VAL A 208 7.51 -0.42 15.39
CA VAL A 208 7.78 -1.85 15.36
C VAL A 208 9.08 -2.08 14.61
N LYS A 209 10.15 -2.36 15.36
CA LYS A 209 11.45 -2.69 14.78
C LYS A 209 11.64 -4.20 14.83
N ARG A 210 12.06 -4.81 13.71
CA ARG A 210 12.27 -6.27 13.59
C ARG A 210 13.26 -6.83 14.61
N PHE A 211 14.24 -6.04 15.08
CA PHE A 211 15.37 -6.53 15.87
C PHE A 211 15.43 -6.00 17.32
N SER A 212 14.92 -4.80 17.61
CA SER A 212 15.10 -4.15 18.93
C SER A 212 13.88 -4.25 19.85
N GLY A 213 12.88 -5.04 19.48
CA GLY A 213 11.61 -5.15 20.20
C GLY A 213 10.58 -4.10 19.78
N GLU A 214 9.35 -4.32 20.23
CA GLU A 214 8.20 -3.46 20.01
C GLU A 214 8.29 -2.23 20.91
N THR A 215 8.07 -1.05 20.33
CA THR A 215 8.07 0.21 21.08
C THR A 215 6.77 0.96 20.86
N VAL A 216 6.06 1.26 21.94
CA VAL A 216 4.89 2.14 21.96
C VAL A 216 5.36 3.50 22.48
N THR A 217 5.17 4.56 21.70
CA THR A 217 5.40 5.92 22.20
C THR A 217 4.06 6.53 22.57
N LEU A 218 3.80 6.70 23.86
CA LEU A 218 2.60 7.35 24.39
C LEU A 218 2.91 8.82 24.65
N PHE A 219 2.21 9.72 23.96
CA PHE A 219 2.36 11.16 24.20
C PHE A 219 1.43 11.61 25.33
N GLU A 220 0.16 11.19 25.28
CA GLU A 220 -0.89 11.61 26.20
C GLU A 220 -1.99 10.55 26.28
N GLY A 221 -2.65 10.44 27.43
CA GLY A 221 -3.75 9.52 27.66
C GLY A 221 -3.33 8.27 28.42
N GLU A 222 -4.00 7.15 28.18
CA GLU A 222 -3.81 5.92 28.93
C GLU A 222 -3.75 4.70 28.02
N VAL A 223 -2.79 3.81 28.31
CA VAL A 223 -2.64 2.52 27.64
C VAL A 223 -2.53 1.41 28.67
N SER A 224 -3.25 0.32 28.44
CA SER A 224 -3.15 -0.93 29.19
C SER A 224 -2.50 -1.97 28.30
N CYS A 225 -1.40 -2.55 28.77
CA CYS A 225 -0.59 -3.49 28.01
C CYS A 225 -0.60 -4.86 28.70
N ALA A 226 -1.03 -5.89 27.98
CA ALA A 226 -0.82 -7.29 28.34
C ALA A 226 0.26 -7.85 27.40
N VAL A 227 1.51 -7.78 27.85
CA VAL A 227 2.67 -8.09 27.01
C VAL A 227 2.98 -9.58 27.09
N ALA A 228 3.06 -10.25 25.94
CA ALA A 228 3.48 -11.64 25.85
C ALA A 228 4.96 -11.79 26.29
N LYS A 229 5.32 -12.96 26.81
CA LYS A 229 6.70 -13.22 27.26
C LYS A 229 7.68 -13.08 26.10
N GLN A 230 8.56 -12.08 26.20
CA GLN A 230 9.57 -11.80 25.19
C GLN A 230 10.70 -12.83 25.23
N LYS A 231 11.30 -13.10 24.06
CA LYS A 231 12.51 -13.94 23.95
C LYS A 231 13.68 -13.25 24.65
N SER A 232 14.67 -14.02 25.12
CA SER A 232 15.88 -13.47 25.76
C SER A 232 16.53 -12.41 24.86
N GLY A 233 16.89 -11.26 25.46
CA GLY A 233 17.45 -10.11 24.76
C GLY A 233 16.44 -9.19 24.05
N ARG A 234 15.14 -9.52 24.07
CA ARG A 234 14.07 -8.64 23.58
C ARG A 234 13.27 -8.05 24.72
N THR A 235 12.81 -6.83 24.53
CA THR A 235 12.02 -6.08 25.51
C THR A 235 10.92 -5.32 24.81
N PHE A 236 9.74 -5.26 25.42
CA PHE A 236 8.70 -4.34 25.01
C PHE A 236 8.92 -3.01 25.74
N ARG A 237 8.84 -1.89 25.02
CA ARG A 237 9.13 -0.55 25.57
C ARG A 237 7.94 0.38 25.39
N VAL A 238 7.59 1.11 26.44
CA VAL A 238 6.68 2.25 26.37
C VAL A 238 7.47 3.52 26.62
N LEU A 239 7.65 4.32 25.58
CA LEU A 239 8.27 5.64 25.67
C LEU A 239 7.20 6.67 26.00
N THR A 240 7.48 7.54 26.95
CA THR A 240 6.60 8.63 27.39
C THR A 240 7.39 9.93 27.46
N PRO A 241 6.74 11.10 27.57
CA PRO A 241 7.49 12.32 27.77
C PRO A 241 8.24 12.36 29.10
N ALA A 242 7.86 11.62 30.14
CA ALA A 242 8.61 11.62 31.41
C ALA A 242 9.75 10.58 31.47
N GLY A 243 9.74 9.57 30.59
CA GLY A 243 10.73 8.50 30.62
C GLY A 243 10.35 7.27 29.80
N GLU A 244 11.00 6.17 30.10
CA GLU A 244 10.86 4.87 29.44
C GLU A 244 10.40 3.80 30.43
N VAL A 245 9.48 2.96 29.98
CA VAL A 245 9.00 1.77 30.69
C VAL A 245 9.43 0.55 29.88
N THR A 246 10.17 -0.37 30.49
CA THR A 246 10.71 -1.58 29.84
C THR A 246 10.18 -2.83 30.52
N VAL A 247 9.68 -3.79 29.75
CA VAL A 247 9.07 -5.03 30.27
C VAL A 247 9.44 -6.27 29.47
N VAL A 248 9.32 -7.44 30.12
CA VAL A 248 9.57 -8.78 29.56
C VAL A 248 8.42 -9.71 29.96
N GLY A 249 7.23 -9.52 29.38
CA GLY A 249 6.05 -10.34 29.64
C GLY A 249 5.33 -9.97 30.94
N THR A 250 4.44 -8.98 30.90
CA THR A 250 3.91 -8.30 32.09
C THR A 250 2.59 -7.63 31.73
N GLU A 251 1.65 -7.58 32.67
CA GLU A 251 0.41 -6.81 32.54
C GLU A 251 0.51 -5.53 33.38
N PHE A 252 0.37 -4.38 32.72
CA PHE A 252 0.53 -3.07 33.35
C PHE A 252 -0.27 -2.00 32.60
N SER A 253 -0.55 -0.87 33.25
CA SER A 253 -1.09 0.31 32.60
C SER A 253 -0.17 1.51 32.78
N VAL A 254 -0.18 2.40 31.79
CA VAL A 254 0.58 3.65 31.77
C VAL A 254 -0.36 4.78 31.45
N THR A 255 -0.41 5.78 32.33
CA THR A 255 -1.20 6.99 32.15
C THR A 255 -0.24 8.18 32.04
N SER A 256 -0.27 8.91 30.92
CA SER A 256 0.51 10.12 30.68
C SER A 256 -0.42 11.33 30.65
N ARG A 257 -0.19 12.28 31.55
CA ARG A 257 -0.93 13.55 31.62
C ARG A 257 0.04 14.70 31.47
N THR A 258 -0.23 15.61 30.54
CA THR A 258 0.52 16.84 30.39
C THR A 258 -0.37 18.00 30.78
N THR A 259 0.01 18.71 31.83
CA THR A 259 -0.67 19.94 32.25
C THR A 259 0.15 21.13 31.78
N ALA A 260 -0.49 22.05 31.07
CA ALA A 260 0.10 23.37 30.85
C ALA A 260 0.20 24.06 32.20
N ASP A 261 1.42 24.33 32.65
CA ASP A 261 1.64 24.99 33.93
C ASP A 261 1.11 26.43 33.81
N SER A 262 -0.13 26.62 34.25
CA SER A 262 -0.85 27.90 34.17
C SER A 262 -0.37 28.87 35.25
N ALA A 263 0.74 28.54 35.94
CA ALA A 263 1.18 29.16 37.18
C ALA A 263 1.85 30.53 37.01
N THR A 264 1.81 31.14 35.82
CA THR A 264 2.06 32.59 35.71
C THR A 264 0.71 33.29 35.51
N PRO A 265 0.05 33.79 36.57
CA PRO A 265 -1.04 34.73 36.39
C PRO A 265 -0.48 35.90 35.58
N PRO A 266 -1.11 36.30 34.46
CA PRO A 266 -0.66 37.44 33.68
C PRO A 266 -0.75 38.69 34.57
N GLN A 267 0.37 39.11 35.16
CA GLN A 267 0.52 40.44 35.73
C GLN A 267 0.59 41.42 34.56
N GLY A 268 -0.56 41.82 34.04
CA GLY A 268 -0.65 42.79 32.95
C GLY A 268 -2.09 42.95 32.48
N ASN A 269 -2.74 44.03 32.93
CA ASN A 269 -4.11 44.42 32.61
C ASN A 269 -4.29 44.84 31.14
N THR A 270 -4.02 43.94 30.19
CA THR A 270 -4.27 44.21 28.76
C THR A 270 -5.33 43.26 28.24
N PRO A 271 -6.56 43.73 27.95
CA PRO A 271 -7.60 42.92 27.34
C PRO A 271 -7.19 42.63 25.89
N THR A 272 -6.55 41.49 25.64
CA THR A 272 -6.31 40.99 24.28
C THR A 272 -7.26 39.83 24.02
N ALA A 273 -8.04 39.96 22.95
CA ALA A 273 -9.10 39.03 22.58
C ALA A 273 -8.61 37.57 22.43
N PRO A 274 -9.46 36.57 22.74
CA PRO A 274 -9.08 35.17 22.66
C PRO A 274 -8.95 34.71 21.20
N HIS A 275 -7.71 34.71 20.69
CA HIS A 275 -7.39 33.99 19.46
C HIS A 275 -7.36 32.48 19.77
N ARG A 276 -8.43 31.78 19.41
CA ARG A 276 -8.46 30.31 19.26
C ARG A 276 -7.56 29.91 18.09
N ASN A 277 -6.25 29.91 18.30
CA ASN A 277 -5.31 29.26 17.38
C ASN A 277 -4.95 27.90 17.96
N GLY A 278 -5.30 26.85 17.22
CA GLY A 278 -4.88 25.49 17.52
C GLY A 278 -3.36 25.44 17.62
N LEU A 279 -2.87 25.20 18.84
CA LEU A 279 -1.50 24.80 19.07
C LEU A 279 -1.32 23.44 18.43
N THR A 280 -0.86 23.43 17.18
CA THR A 280 -0.25 22.26 16.58
C THR A 280 0.98 21.94 17.42
N LEU A 281 0.83 21.02 18.37
CA LEU A 281 1.93 20.41 19.11
C LEU A 281 2.88 19.79 18.09
N LEU A 282 3.92 20.54 17.71
CA LEU A 282 4.98 20.07 16.83
C LEU A 282 5.68 18.90 17.55
N HIS A 283 5.57 17.70 16.97
CA HIS A 283 6.15 16.47 17.49
C HIS A 283 7.66 16.63 17.80
N PRO A 284 8.08 16.57 19.07
CA PRO A 284 9.49 16.76 19.43
C PRO A 284 10.35 15.49 19.27
N MET A 285 9.85 14.44 18.61
CA MET A 285 10.56 13.15 18.51
C MET A 285 11.29 12.90 17.18
N LYS A 286 11.53 13.93 16.36
CA LYS A 286 12.59 13.82 15.35
C LYS A 286 13.93 13.75 16.09
N MET A 287 14.51 12.54 16.17
CA MET A 287 15.87 12.28 16.66
C MET A 287 16.81 13.38 16.17
N GLY A 288 17.21 14.28 17.06
CA GLY A 288 18.09 15.41 16.75
C GLY A 288 17.67 16.75 17.36
N VAL A 289 16.41 16.92 17.79
CA VAL A 289 16.01 18.10 18.58
C VAL A 289 16.50 17.90 20.01
N ARG A 290 17.49 18.70 20.44
CA ARG A 290 17.97 18.73 21.83
C ARG A 290 16.79 18.96 22.78
N ASP A 291 16.73 18.20 23.87
CA ASP A 291 15.70 18.21 24.92
C ASP A 291 15.43 19.59 25.57
N GLU A 292 16.28 20.58 25.31
CA GLU A 292 16.15 21.96 25.78
C GLU A 292 14.77 22.57 25.41
N ALA A 293 14.27 22.30 24.20
CA ALA A 293 13.03 22.92 23.70
C ALA A 293 11.76 22.51 24.48
N LEU A 294 11.75 21.32 25.12
CA LEU A 294 10.62 20.90 25.96
C LEU A 294 10.68 21.53 27.34
N LYS A 295 11.90 21.82 27.82
CA LYS A 295 12.14 22.42 29.13
C LYS A 295 11.63 23.86 29.18
N ASP A 296 11.74 24.57 28.06
CA ASP A 296 11.30 25.95 27.92
C ASP A 296 9.78 26.12 27.80
N ALA A 297 9.06 25.06 27.42
CA ALA A 297 7.61 25.13 27.20
C ALA A 297 6.78 25.14 28.50
N GLY A 298 7.41 24.98 29.66
CA GLY A 298 6.71 24.96 30.96
C GLY A 298 5.66 23.86 31.08
N LEU A 299 5.77 22.78 30.29
CA LEU A 299 4.83 21.67 30.34
C LEU A 299 5.24 20.71 31.45
N ASN A 300 4.37 20.54 32.45
CA ASN A 300 4.58 19.56 33.49
C ASN A 300 3.89 18.25 33.08
N THR A 301 4.69 17.22 32.75
CA THR A 301 4.17 15.89 32.43
C THR A 301 4.31 14.97 33.63
N THR A 302 3.20 14.35 34.03
CA THR A 302 3.18 13.27 35.02
C THR A 302 2.82 11.96 34.34
N VAL A 303 3.62 10.93 34.56
CA VAL A 303 3.38 9.57 34.07
C VAL A 303 3.23 8.63 35.25
N GLU A 304 2.12 7.93 35.29
CA GLU A 304 1.81 6.91 36.29
C GLU A 304 1.86 5.53 35.64
N VAL A 305 2.58 4.60 36.28
CA VAL A 305 2.74 3.21 35.83
C VAL A 305 2.21 2.29 36.92
N ARG A 306 1.15 1.55 36.63
CA ARG A 306 0.54 0.58 37.56
C ARG A 306 0.83 -0.84 37.07
N VAL A 307 1.37 -1.67 37.95
CA VAL A 307 1.73 -3.06 37.61
C VAL A 307 0.68 -4.00 38.17
N LYS A 308 0.04 -4.77 37.29
CA LYS A 308 -0.95 -5.77 37.68
C LYS A 308 -0.32 -7.15 37.85
N GLU A 309 0.55 -7.56 36.93
CA GLU A 309 1.26 -8.83 36.98
C GLU A 309 2.67 -8.70 36.41
N GLY A 310 3.66 -9.39 36.99
CA GLY A 310 5.05 -9.38 36.50
C GLY A 310 5.92 -8.30 37.13
N CYS A 311 6.95 -7.84 36.42
CA CYS A 311 7.88 -6.80 36.91
C CYS A 311 8.17 -5.79 35.79
N VAL A 312 8.02 -4.52 36.11
CA VAL A 312 8.26 -3.40 35.18
C VAL A 312 9.50 -2.65 35.59
N ARG A 313 10.37 -2.35 34.64
CA ARG A 313 11.50 -1.44 34.84
C ARG A 313 11.12 -0.05 34.34
N VAL A 314 11.13 0.93 35.24
CA VAL A 314 10.78 2.32 34.93
C VAL A 314 12.04 3.16 35.02
N ARG A 315 12.34 3.95 33.98
CA ARG A 315 13.51 4.83 33.89
C ARG A 315 13.08 6.22 33.49
N ASN A 316 13.37 7.24 34.30
CA ASN A 316 13.10 8.63 33.91
C ASN A 316 14.20 9.17 32.97
N ARG A 317 13.99 10.39 32.45
CA ARG A 317 14.97 11.07 31.58
C ARG A 317 16.34 11.31 32.22
N SER A 318 16.39 11.52 33.54
CA SER A 318 17.67 11.71 34.27
C SER A 318 18.49 10.43 34.39
N GLY A 319 17.90 9.28 34.05
CA GLY A 319 18.54 7.97 34.15
C GLY A 319 18.27 7.23 35.45
N HIS A 320 17.56 7.84 36.40
CA HIS A 320 17.10 7.14 37.60
C HIS A 320 16.13 6.03 37.20
N GLN A 321 16.37 4.83 37.72
CA GLN A 321 15.67 3.62 37.33
C GLN A 321 15.22 2.84 38.55
N VAL A 322 13.96 2.39 38.53
CA VAL A 322 13.36 1.56 39.57
C VAL A 322 12.72 0.33 38.95
N SER A 323 12.60 -0.76 39.73
CA SER A 323 11.83 -1.94 39.35
C SER A 323 10.55 -1.97 40.18
N VAL A 324 9.42 -2.19 39.53
CA VAL A 324 8.07 -2.09 40.10
C VAL A 324 7.40 -3.45 39.98
N THR A 325 6.87 -3.95 41.08
CA THR A 325 6.24 -5.28 41.18
C THR A 325 4.72 -5.17 41.28
N PRO A 326 3.96 -6.28 41.22
CA PRO A 326 2.50 -6.24 41.22
C PRO A 326 1.93 -5.50 42.43
N GLY A 327 0.90 -4.69 42.19
CA GLY A 327 0.25 -3.85 43.20
C GLY A 327 0.93 -2.51 43.44
N GLN A 328 2.20 -2.34 43.05
CA GLN A 328 2.90 -1.07 43.17
C GLN A 328 2.55 -0.11 42.02
N THR A 329 2.67 1.18 42.31
CA THR A 329 2.51 2.26 41.34
C THR A 329 3.78 3.12 41.31
N ALA A 330 4.37 3.30 40.14
CA ALA A 330 5.48 4.23 39.96
C ALA A 330 5.00 5.53 39.31
N VAL A 331 5.50 6.67 39.79
CA VAL A 331 5.18 7.98 39.26
C VAL A 331 6.47 8.67 38.80
N MET A 332 6.51 9.03 37.52
CA MET A 332 7.55 9.85 36.92
C MET A 332 7.01 11.25 36.67
N ARG A 333 7.75 12.27 37.07
CA ARG A 333 7.45 13.67 36.72
C ARG A 333 8.56 14.19 35.81
N GLY A 334 8.20 14.81 34.69
CA GLY A 334 9.14 15.19 33.63
C GLY A 334 10.23 16.16 34.09
N ASN A 335 9.96 16.94 35.13
CA ASN A 335 10.87 17.93 35.72
C ASN A 335 11.63 17.43 36.97
N LEU A 336 11.38 16.20 37.45
CA LEU A 336 12.05 15.66 38.63
C LEU A 336 13.04 14.54 38.28
N PRO A 337 14.21 14.48 38.94
CA PRO A 337 15.22 13.46 38.70
C PRO A 337 14.92 12.13 39.42
N VAL A 338 13.83 12.03 40.18
CA VAL A 338 13.48 10.85 40.97
C VAL A 338 12.23 10.17 40.38
N VAL A 339 12.13 8.86 40.57
CA VAL A 339 10.91 8.08 40.30
C VAL A 339 10.36 7.66 41.65
N ASP A 340 9.14 8.10 41.96
CA ASP A 340 8.47 7.75 43.21
C ASP A 340 7.78 6.39 43.03
N VAL A 341 7.82 5.53 44.05
CA VAL A 341 7.13 4.23 44.05
C VAL A 341 6.22 4.17 45.26
N PHE A 342 4.96 3.84 45.03
CA PHE A 342 3.91 3.73 46.04
C PHE A 342 3.46 2.28 46.15
N GLU A 343 3.27 1.83 47.38
CA GLU A 343 2.64 0.55 47.70
C GLU A 343 1.12 0.74 47.79
N PRO A 344 0.32 -0.30 47.49
CA PRO A 344 -1.12 -0.20 47.63
C PRO A 344 -1.48 -0.06 49.11
N GLU A 345 -2.44 0.82 49.42
CA GLU A 345 -3.04 0.88 50.76
C GLU A 345 -3.67 -0.48 51.07
N ARG A 346 -3.21 -1.11 52.15
CA ARG A 346 -3.65 -2.45 52.58
C ARG A 346 -4.95 -2.42 53.36
#